data_AF-A0A943FUB9-F1
#
_entry.id   AF-A0A943FUB9-F1
#
_cell.length_a   1.000
_cell.length_b   1.000
_cell.length_c   1.000
_cell.angle_alpha   90.00
_cell.angle_beta   90.00
_cell.angle_gamma   90.00
#
_symmetry.space_group_name_H-M   'P 1'
#
loop_
_entity.id
_entity.type
_entity.pdbx_description
1 polymer ?
#
loop_
_entity_poly.entity_id
_entity_poly.type
_entity_poly.pdbx_seq_one_letter_code
_entity_poly.pdbx_strand_id
1 'polypeptide(L)'
;MRKKIIILVILVLLLAGGGYYAYQYFTGPEYVVGKALEANNINDVKTYIKENSTDVDKTDQAKRMVKDKAKEIYQNYANDKAKSYEDCEKSLKELAGVEGCKEYTESLQQDLLKVKVSKGQFNLGKGKLEKKEYATAFKNLNGVIKQDCNYKTAQKMMNDNYDAYWKKVQEDCAEKVKKNDYSSALNEIDEIKELGKNKEEIEKYEKEITAKQKAYKKKQKKLHIKQLKHSIKWVKSYMDTSGFTNQFHITYKNVSGKTIKKVEFLFRLYDIYGEEWSGGTPISFTDTCKSLKNGETRSAYWDLGAGYDKVLPYETCITYKDGSTVTFSTKEMMLLMINQLNKL
;
A
#
# COMPACT_ATOMS: atom_id res chain seq x y z
N MET A 1 63.64 -70.17 -7.57
CA MET A 1 62.77 -69.61 -8.63
C MET A 1 61.38 -69.21 -8.13
N ARG A 2 60.61 -70.07 -7.43
CA ARG A 2 59.25 -69.74 -6.92
C ARG A 2 59.12 -68.40 -6.17
N LYS A 3 60.02 -68.08 -5.23
CA LYS A 3 59.96 -66.79 -4.47
C LYS A 3 60.16 -65.54 -5.34
N LYS A 4 60.98 -65.61 -6.40
CA LYS A 4 61.21 -64.47 -7.32
C LYS A 4 59.98 -64.23 -8.22
N ILE A 5 59.29 -65.29 -8.63
CA ILE A 5 58.06 -65.21 -9.43
C ILE A 5 56.91 -64.60 -8.61
N ILE A 6 56.76 -65.01 -7.33
CA ILE A 6 55.72 -64.46 -6.44
C ILE A 6 55.90 -62.95 -6.22
N ILE A 7 57.14 -62.48 -5.99
CA ILE A 7 57.44 -61.06 -5.83
C ILE A 7 57.11 -60.28 -7.12
N LEU A 8 57.44 -60.85 -8.27
CA LEU A 8 57.19 -60.23 -9.57
C LEU A 8 55.68 -60.11 -9.88
N VAL A 9 54.89 -61.11 -9.50
CA VAL A 9 53.41 -61.07 -9.62
C VAL A 9 52.79 -60.02 -8.69
N ILE A 10 53.26 -59.90 -7.44
CA ILE A 10 52.78 -58.86 -6.51
C ILE A 10 53.12 -57.46 -7.02
N LEU A 11 54.31 -57.27 -7.59
CA LEU A 11 54.72 -55.99 -8.20
C LEU A 11 53.85 -55.61 -9.40
N VAL A 12 53.52 -56.58 -10.27
CA VAL A 12 52.62 -56.36 -11.41
C VAL A 12 51.21 -56.03 -10.92
N LEU A 13 50.70 -56.69 -9.88
CA LEU A 13 49.37 -56.38 -9.31
C LEU A 13 49.33 -55.00 -8.64
N LEU A 14 50.40 -54.58 -7.96
CA LEU A 14 50.50 -53.25 -7.38
C LEU A 14 50.62 -52.15 -8.44
N LEU A 15 51.37 -52.40 -9.52
CA LEU A 15 51.49 -51.47 -10.65
C LEU A 15 50.18 -51.39 -11.45
N ALA A 16 49.50 -52.51 -11.68
CA ALA A 16 48.21 -52.56 -12.36
C ALA A 16 47.10 -51.92 -11.50
N GLY A 17 47.07 -52.19 -10.19
CA GLY A 17 46.15 -51.55 -9.26
C GLY A 17 46.40 -50.05 -9.15
N GLY A 18 47.66 -49.63 -8.96
CA GLY A 18 48.04 -48.22 -8.92
C GLY A 18 47.74 -47.48 -10.23
N GLY A 19 48.02 -48.12 -11.37
CA GLY A 19 47.68 -47.59 -12.69
C GLY A 19 46.18 -47.45 -12.92
N TYR A 20 45.38 -48.41 -12.44
CA TYR A 20 43.92 -48.35 -12.50
C TYR A 20 43.35 -47.21 -11.63
N TYR A 21 43.85 -47.02 -10.41
CA TYR A 21 43.45 -45.90 -9.55
C TYR A 21 43.86 -44.55 -10.13
N ALA A 22 45.07 -44.42 -10.67
CA ALA A 22 45.52 -43.20 -11.34
C ALA A 22 44.66 -42.91 -12.59
N TYR A 23 44.34 -43.94 -13.37
CA TYR A 23 43.45 -43.80 -14.53
C TYR A 23 42.05 -43.33 -14.12
N GLN A 24 41.45 -43.92 -13.08
CA GLN A 24 40.14 -43.50 -12.55
C GLN A 24 40.15 -42.05 -12.03
N TYR A 25 41.25 -41.60 -11.45
CA TYR A 25 41.41 -40.21 -11.01
C TYR A 25 41.50 -39.23 -12.19
N PHE A 26 42.38 -39.49 -13.18
CA PHE A 26 42.57 -38.60 -14.34
C PHE A 26 41.41 -38.63 -15.34
N THR A 27 40.59 -39.68 -15.34
CA THR A 27 39.37 -39.79 -16.16
C THR A 27 38.10 -39.50 -15.37
N GLY A 28 38.23 -39.17 -14.08
CA GLY A 28 37.11 -38.88 -13.20
C GLY A 28 36.51 -37.48 -13.44
N PRO A 29 35.27 -37.27 -12.99
CA PRO A 29 34.55 -36.00 -13.18
C PRO A 29 35.27 -34.84 -12.49
N GLU A 30 35.82 -35.03 -11.30
CA GLU A 30 36.53 -33.99 -10.56
C GLU A 30 37.68 -33.38 -11.36
N TYR A 31 38.47 -34.22 -12.04
CA TYR A 31 39.60 -33.76 -12.83
C TYR A 31 39.16 -33.17 -14.18
N VAL A 32 38.36 -33.92 -14.94
CA VAL A 32 38.00 -33.54 -16.33
C VAL A 32 37.01 -32.35 -16.32
N VAL A 33 35.92 -32.46 -15.57
CA VAL A 33 34.90 -31.41 -15.48
C VAL A 33 35.44 -30.21 -14.70
N GLY A 34 36.21 -30.44 -13.63
CA GLY A 34 36.82 -29.36 -12.85
C GLY A 34 37.73 -28.47 -13.71
N LYS A 35 38.66 -29.07 -14.45
CA LYS A 35 39.53 -28.32 -15.37
C LYS A 35 38.75 -27.62 -16.48
N ALA A 36 37.75 -28.27 -17.05
CA ALA A 36 36.91 -27.67 -18.08
C ALA A 36 36.16 -26.44 -17.54
N LEU A 37 35.62 -26.50 -16.31
CA LEU A 37 34.95 -25.38 -15.66
C LEU A 37 35.90 -24.24 -15.29
N GLU A 38 37.13 -24.55 -14.85
CA GLU A 38 38.17 -23.53 -14.61
C GLU A 38 38.59 -22.81 -15.90
N ALA A 39 38.67 -23.55 -17.02
CA ALA A 39 38.98 -23.00 -18.33
C ALA A 39 37.78 -22.34 -19.03
N ASN A 40 36.59 -22.32 -18.39
CA ASN A 40 35.31 -21.92 -19.01
C ASN A 40 35.00 -22.65 -20.33
N ASN A 41 35.44 -23.90 -20.48
CA ASN A 41 35.15 -24.75 -21.63
C ASN A 41 33.91 -25.62 -21.37
N ILE A 42 32.73 -25.02 -21.53
CA ILE A 42 31.46 -25.70 -21.26
C ILE A 42 31.18 -26.83 -22.27
N ASN A 43 31.76 -26.78 -23.46
CA ASN A 43 31.59 -27.85 -24.45
C ASN A 43 32.22 -29.16 -23.98
N ASP A 44 33.42 -29.11 -23.36
CA ASP A 44 34.06 -30.30 -22.80
C ASP A 44 33.22 -30.91 -21.67
N VAL A 45 32.57 -30.07 -20.86
CA VAL A 45 31.64 -30.54 -19.81
C VAL A 45 30.44 -31.26 -20.42
N LYS A 46 29.85 -30.70 -21.48
CA LYS A 46 28.72 -31.33 -22.21
C LYS A 46 29.14 -32.66 -22.84
N THR A 47 30.31 -32.70 -23.47
CA THR A 47 30.89 -33.92 -24.06
C THR A 47 31.08 -34.99 -22.99
N TYR A 48 31.69 -34.64 -21.85
CA TYR A 48 31.91 -35.57 -20.74
C TYR A 48 30.59 -36.20 -20.24
N ILE A 49 29.56 -35.39 -20.02
CA ILE A 49 28.24 -35.88 -19.57
C ILE A 49 27.61 -36.81 -20.61
N LYS A 50 27.73 -36.47 -21.90
CA LYS A 50 27.19 -37.29 -23.00
C LYS A 50 27.90 -38.64 -23.10
N GLU A 51 29.23 -38.63 -23.08
CA GLU A 51 30.06 -39.85 -23.17
C GLU A 51 29.87 -40.79 -21.98
N ASN A 52 29.54 -40.25 -20.81
CA ASN A 52 29.27 -41.02 -19.59
C ASN A 52 27.77 -41.17 -19.29
N SER A 53 26.88 -40.97 -20.26
CA SER A 53 25.42 -40.93 -20.03
C SER A 53 24.82 -42.18 -19.37
N THR A 54 25.47 -43.33 -19.47
CA THR A 54 25.07 -44.59 -18.81
C THR A 54 25.61 -44.74 -17.37
N ASP A 55 26.57 -43.90 -16.98
CA ASP A 55 27.16 -43.85 -15.64
C ASP A 55 26.51 -42.71 -14.83
N VAL A 56 25.48 -43.08 -14.06
CA VAL A 56 24.66 -42.14 -13.30
C VAL A 56 25.49 -41.37 -12.27
N ASP A 57 26.41 -42.06 -11.58
CA ASP A 57 27.23 -41.44 -10.53
C ASP A 57 28.16 -40.37 -11.10
N LYS A 58 28.85 -40.67 -12.21
CA LYS A 58 29.74 -39.71 -12.87
C LYS A 58 28.97 -38.52 -13.43
N THR A 59 27.82 -38.76 -14.04
CA THR A 59 27.00 -37.68 -14.65
C THR A 59 26.37 -36.80 -13.58
N ASP A 60 25.89 -37.35 -12.48
CA ASP A 60 25.35 -36.56 -11.37
C ASP A 60 26.44 -35.77 -10.64
N GLN A 61 27.64 -36.34 -10.47
CA GLN A 61 28.77 -35.58 -9.93
C GLN A 61 29.15 -34.41 -10.84
N ALA A 62 29.23 -34.62 -12.16
CA ALA A 62 29.49 -33.56 -13.13
C ALA A 62 28.43 -32.45 -13.05
N LYS A 63 27.14 -32.79 -12.99
CA LYS A 63 26.04 -31.82 -12.84
C LYS A 63 26.13 -31.04 -11.52
N ARG A 64 26.54 -31.67 -10.41
CA ARG A 64 26.75 -30.98 -9.13
C ARG A 64 27.86 -29.93 -9.25
N MET A 65 28.99 -30.28 -9.87
CA MET A 65 30.09 -29.34 -10.09
C MET A 65 29.68 -28.13 -10.93
N VAL A 66 28.85 -28.34 -11.96
CA VAL A 66 28.27 -27.26 -12.77
C VAL A 66 27.39 -26.35 -11.92
N LYS A 67 26.53 -26.90 -11.06
CA LYS A 67 25.67 -26.14 -10.15
C LYS A 67 26.50 -25.36 -9.11
N ASP A 68 27.55 -25.97 -8.56
CA ASP A 68 28.45 -25.31 -7.62
C ASP A 68 29.19 -24.15 -8.29
N LYS A 69 29.65 -24.31 -9.54
CA LYS A 69 30.26 -23.22 -10.30
C LYS A 69 29.27 -22.09 -10.58
N ALA A 70 28.03 -22.41 -10.97
CA ALA A 70 26.98 -21.42 -11.16
C ALA A 70 26.71 -20.63 -9.86
N LYS A 71 26.64 -21.32 -8.72
CA LYS A 71 26.48 -20.69 -7.41
C LYS A 71 27.66 -19.79 -7.05
N GLU A 72 28.89 -20.23 -7.31
CA GLU A 72 30.11 -19.44 -7.10
C GLU A 72 30.08 -18.13 -7.91
N ILE A 73 29.70 -18.19 -9.20
CA ILE A 73 29.57 -17.01 -10.06
C ILE A 73 28.57 -16.01 -9.47
N TYR A 74 27.38 -16.48 -9.08
CA TYR A 74 26.37 -15.64 -8.44
C TYR A 74 26.90 -15.02 -7.13
N GLN A 75 27.51 -15.81 -6.25
CA GLN A 75 28.04 -15.34 -4.97
C GLN A 75 29.18 -14.35 -5.14
N ASN A 76 30.03 -14.51 -6.15
CA ASN A 76 31.10 -13.58 -6.46
C ASN A 76 30.53 -12.21 -6.86
N TYR A 77 29.47 -12.18 -7.66
CA TYR A 77 28.79 -10.92 -8.00
C TYR A 77 28.10 -10.29 -6.78
N ALA A 78 27.37 -11.09 -5.99
CA ALA A 78 26.69 -10.61 -4.79
C ALA A 78 27.65 -9.97 -3.77
N ASN A 79 28.88 -10.47 -3.70
CA ASN A 79 29.91 -10.02 -2.76
C ASN A 79 30.95 -9.05 -3.37
N ASP A 80 30.67 -8.42 -4.51
CA ASP A 80 31.59 -7.46 -5.18
C ASP A 80 32.98 -8.05 -5.50
N LYS A 81 33.06 -9.36 -5.74
CA LYS A 81 34.28 -10.05 -6.20
C LYS A 81 34.31 -10.29 -7.71
N ALA A 82 33.16 -10.18 -8.37
CA ALA A 82 33.07 -10.32 -9.82
C ALA A 82 33.42 -9.02 -10.55
N LYS A 83 33.90 -9.15 -11.80
CA LYS A 83 34.29 -8.01 -12.64
C LYS A 83 33.10 -7.24 -13.20
N SER A 84 32.06 -7.94 -13.64
CA SER A 84 30.86 -7.32 -14.24
C SER A 84 29.63 -8.21 -14.10
N TYR A 85 28.44 -7.62 -14.24
CA TYR A 85 27.18 -8.37 -14.29
C TYR A 85 27.09 -9.17 -15.59
N GLU A 86 27.44 -8.53 -16.70
CA GLU A 86 27.30 -9.06 -18.05
C GLU A 86 28.14 -10.34 -18.23
N ASP A 87 29.34 -10.40 -17.65
CA ASP A 87 30.17 -11.60 -17.65
C ASP A 87 29.51 -12.73 -16.83
N CYS A 88 29.01 -12.42 -15.63
CA CYS A 88 28.33 -13.40 -14.79
C CYS A 88 27.06 -13.94 -15.46
N GLU A 89 26.26 -13.08 -16.06
CA GLU A 89 25.04 -13.45 -16.78
C GLU A 89 25.38 -14.36 -17.97
N LYS A 90 26.41 -14.02 -18.74
CA LYS A 90 26.88 -14.84 -19.86
C LYS A 90 27.32 -16.22 -19.39
N SER A 91 28.18 -16.31 -18.37
CA SER A 91 28.64 -17.60 -17.85
C SER A 91 27.48 -18.45 -17.31
N LEU A 92 26.51 -17.85 -16.62
CA LEU A 92 25.31 -18.58 -16.19
C LEU A 92 24.46 -19.06 -17.39
N LYS A 93 24.34 -18.29 -18.47
CA LYS A 93 23.64 -18.75 -19.68
C LYS A 93 24.33 -19.94 -20.33
N GLU A 94 25.66 -19.94 -20.38
CA GLU A 94 26.44 -21.06 -20.91
C GLU A 94 26.23 -22.34 -20.07
N LEU A 95 26.28 -22.22 -18.73
CA LEU A 95 26.05 -23.34 -17.80
C LEU A 95 24.61 -23.88 -17.86
N ALA A 96 23.61 -23.03 -18.12
CA ALA A 96 22.22 -23.46 -18.31
C ALA A 96 22.04 -24.38 -19.53
N GLY A 97 22.97 -24.34 -20.49
CA GLY A 97 22.99 -25.24 -21.64
C GLY A 97 23.50 -26.65 -21.32
N VAL A 98 23.94 -26.94 -20.09
CA VAL A 98 24.31 -28.28 -19.63
C VAL A 98 23.06 -29.05 -19.22
N GLU A 99 22.93 -30.29 -19.70
CA GLU A 99 21.79 -31.16 -19.42
C GLU A 99 21.57 -31.34 -17.90
N GLY A 100 20.31 -31.22 -17.46
CA GLY A 100 19.94 -31.34 -16.04
C GLY A 100 20.34 -30.15 -15.14
N CYS A 101 20.90 -29.08 -15.71
CA CYS A 101 21.33 -27.89 -14.95
C CYS A 101 20.52 -26.62 -15.26
N LYS A 102 19.67 -26.65 -16.29
CA LYS A 102 18.91 -25.50 -16.79
C LYS A 102 18.13 -24.76 -15.71
N GLU A 103 17.18 -25.43 -15.04
CA GLU A 103 16.26 -24.82 -14.07
C GLU A 103 17.00 -24.13 -12.91
N TYR A 104 17.98 -24.81 -12.33
CA TYR A 104 18.81 -24.27 -11.24
C TYR A 104 19.58 -23.01 -11.70
N THR A 105 20.16 -23.08 -12.89
CA THR A 105 20.98 -21.98 -13.41
C THR A 105 20.12 -20.78 -13.82
N GLU A 106 18.94 -21.02 -14.39
CA GLU A 106 17.95 -19.97 -14.70
C GLU A 106 17.44 -19.30 -13.43
N SER A 107 17.21 -20.05 -12.35
CA SER A 107 16.89 -19.48 -11.03
C SER A 107 17.99 -18.53 -10.54
N LEU A 108 19.27 -18.92 -10.67
CA LEU A 108 20.40 -18.07 -10.30
C LEU A 108 20.54 -16.83 -11.20
N GLN A 109 20.18 -16.90 -12.48
CA GLN A 109 20.13 -15.71 -13.35
C GLN A 109 19.08 -14.69 -12.85
N GLN A 110 17.92 -15.16 -12.40
CA GLN A 110 16.89 -14.29 -11.82
C GLN A 110 17.38 -13.64 -10.51
N ASP A 111 18.05 -14.40 -9.66
CA ASP A 111 18.61 -13.86 -8.42
C ASP A 111 19.77 -12.89 -8.69
N LEU A 112 20.61 -13.16 -9.71
CA LEU A 112 21.65 -12.23 -10.16
C LEU A 112 21.05 -10.88 -10.59
N LEU A 113 19.93 -10.89 -11.33
CA LEU A 113 19.24 -9.66 -11.74
C LEU A 113 18.71 -8.88 -10.53
N LYS A 114 18.13 -9.57 -9.53
CA LYS A 114 17.68 -8.92 -8.29
C LYS A 114 18.84 -8.24 -7.55
N VAL A 115 19.99 -8.89 -7.49
CA VAL A 115 21.21 -8.31 -6.88
C VAL A 115 21.70 -7.10 -7.69
N LYS A 116 21.69 -7.15 -9.04
CA LYS A 116 22.04 -5.99 -9.89
C LYS A 116 21.18 -4.78 -9.57
N VAL A 117 19.86 -4.99 -9.50
CA VAL A 117 18.88 -3.94 -9.17
C VAL A 117 19.14 -3.40 -7.77
N SER A 118 19.37 -4.28 -6.79
CA SER A 118 19.71 -3.91 -5.41
C SER A 118 20.96 -3.04 -5.32
N LYS A 119 22.04 -3.38 -6.03
CA LYS A 119 23.27 -2.56 -6.07
C LYS A 119 23.00 -1.18 -6.69
N GLY A 120 22.17 -1.12 -7.74
CA GLY A 120 21.72 0.14 -8.33
C GLY A 120 20.93 1.01 -7.34
N GLN A 121 20.00 0.40 -6.61
CA GLN A 121 19.22 1.07 -5.56
C GLN A 121 20.11 1.59 -4.43
N PHE A 122 21.11 0.82 -4.00
CA PHE A 122 22.08 1.28 -3.00
C PHE A 122 22.80 2.56 -3.44
N ASN A 123 23.32 2.58 -4.67
CA ASN A 123 24.04 3.75 -5.21
C ASN A 123 23.12 4.97 -5.37
N LEU A 124 21.89 4.77 -5.86
CA LEU A 124 20.89 5.84 -5.96
C LEU A 124 20.52 6.38 -4.57
N GLY A 125 20.28 5.50 -3.61
CA GLY A 125 19.97 5.85 -2.23
C GLY A 125 21.07 6.67 -1.58
N LYS A 126 22.34 6.25 -1.74
CA LYS A 126 23.51 6.99 -1.28
C LYS A 126 23.59 8.39 -1.89
N GLY A 127 23.49 8.50 -3.22
CA GLY A 127 23.53 9.81 -3.90
C GLY A 127 22.38 10.74 -3.51
N LYS A 128 21.22 10.18 -3.12
CA LYS A 128 20.07 10.95 -2.64
C LYS A 128 20.24 11.40 -1.19
N LEU A 129 20.91 10.62 -0.33
CA LEU A 129 21.28 11.06 1.02
C LEU A 129 22.22 12.27 0.98
N GLU A 130 23.21 12.26 0.08
CA GLU A 130 24.15 13.38 -0.09
C GLU A 130 23.44 14.69 -0.46
N LYS A 131 22.35 14.58 -1.24
CA LYS A 131 21.48 15.71 -1.63
C LYS A 131 20.41 16.05 -0.59
N LYS A 132 20.37 15.36 0.55
CA LYS A 132 19.33 15.47 1.59
C LYS A 132 17.91 15.22 1.06
N GLU A 133 17.78 14.45 -0.02
CA GLU A 133 16.51 13.99 -0.56
C GLU A 133 16.04 12.72 0.17
N TYR A 134 15.77 12.86 1.47
CA TYR A 134 15.64 11.73 2.39
C TYR A 134 14.54 10.72 2.02
N ALA A 135 13.35 11.16 1.63
CA ALA A 135 12.25 10.24 1.25
C ALA A 135 12.65 9.30 0.11
N THR A 136 13.24 9.86 -0.95
CA THR A 136 13.72 9.07 -2.10
C THR A 136 14.93 8.22 -1.72
N ALA A 137 15.80 8.74 -0.86
CA ALA A 137 16.97 7.99 -0.38
C ALA A 137 16.55 6.74 0.41
N PHE A 138 15.67 6.89 1.40
CA PHE A 138 15.17 5.80 2.23
C PHE A 138 14.41 4.76 1.41
N LYS A 139 13.58 5.19 0.44
CA LYS A 139 12.90 4.26 -0.48
C LYS A 139 13.88 3.39 -1.26
N ASN A 140 14.95 3.99 -1.79
CA ASN A 140 15.98 3.24 -2.53
C ASN A 140 16.79 2.33 -1.60
N LEU A 141 17.24 2.82 -0.44
CA LEU A 141 18.01 2.02 0.51
C LEU A 141 17.21 0.86 1.10
N ASN A 142 15.90 1.03 1.30
CA ASN A 142 15.02 -0.05 1.75
C ASN A 142 14.79 -1.13 0.66
N GLY A 143 15.01 -0.79 -0.61
CA GLY A 143 14.97 -1.74 -1.73
C GLY A 143 16.16 -2.71 -1.77
N VAL A 144 17.26 -2.38 -1.08
CA VAL A 144 18.46 -3.21 -1.04
C VAL A 144 18.14 -4.54 -0.35
N ILE A 145 18.42 -5.66 -1.03
CA ILE A 145 18.05 -7.00 -0.57
C ILE A 145 19.15 -7.61 0.32
N LYS A 146 18.78 -8.54 1.20
CA LYS A 146 19.71 -9.19 2.16
C LYS A 146 20.90 -9.90 1.50
N GLN A 147 20.72 -10.38 0.28
CA GLN A 147 21.73 -11.09 -0.50
C GLN A 147 22.82 -10.16 -1.06
N ASP A 148 22.55 -8.86 -1.15
CA ASP A 148 23.54 -7.86 -1.54
C ASP A 148 24.48 -7.57 -0.36
N CYS A 149 25.79 -7.57 -0.60
CA CYS A 149 26.78 -7.23 0.43
C CYS A 149 26.58 -5.82 1.02
N ASN A 150 25.93 -4.92 0.29
CA ASN A 150 25.62 -3.57 0.74
C ASN A 150 24.44 -3.48 1.71
N TYR A 151 23.68 -4.57 1.94
CA TYR A 151 22.48 -4.54 2.77
C TYR A 151 22.69 -3.95 4.16
N LYS A 152 23.70 -4.45 4.90
CA LYS A 152 23.99 -3.97 6.25
C LYS A 152 24.38 -2.48 6.25
N THR A 153 25.13 -2.06 5.24
CA THR A 153 25.52 -0.66 5.06
C THR A 153 24.32 0.22 4.76
N ALA A 154 23.39 -0.22 3.89
CA ALA A 154 22.15 0.49 3.58
C ALA A 154 21.29 0.70 4.85
N GLN A 155 21.08 -0.37 5.62
CA GLN A 155 20.34 -0.31 6.89
C GLN A 155 21.01 0.62 7.90
N LYS A 156 22.35 0.59 7.99
CA LYS A 156 23.11 1.52 8.85
C LYS A 156 22.93 2.97 8.38
N MET A 157 23.06 3.26 7.09
CA MET A 157 22.88 4.60 6.53
C MET A 157 21.48 5.16 6.82
N MET A 158 20.43 4.34 6.67
CA MET A 158 19.06 4.72 7.05
C MET A 158 18.96 5.00 8.54
N ASN A 159 19.58 4.16 9.38
CA ASN A 159 19.55 4.36 10.82
C ASN A 159 20.25 5.65 11.26
N ASP A 160 21.44 5.91 10.72
CA ASP A 160 22.28 7.07 11.05
C ASP A 160 21.65 8.39 10.58
N ASN A 161 20.79 8.36 9.55
CA ASN A 161 20.14 9.54 8.98
C ASN A 161 18.66 9.69 9.38
N TYR A 162 18.13 8.79 10.21
CA TYR A 162 16.71 8.77 10.54
C TYR A 162 16.25 10.05 11.22
N ASP A 163 16.98 10.52 12.23
CA ASP A 163 16.58 11.71 13.00
C ASP A 163 16.61 12.98 12.13
N ALA A 164 17.57 13.06 11.20
CA ALA A 164 17.65 14.14 10.23
C ALA A 164 16.46 14.11 9.26
N TYR A 165 16.08 12.91 8.79
CA TYR A 165 14.89 12.75 7.96
C TYR A 165 13.62 13.13 8.72
N TRP A 166 13.45 12.65 9.96
CA TRP A 166 12.29 12.96 10.77
C TRP A 166 12.14 14.47 11.00
N LYS A 167 13.23 15.16 11.33
CA LYS A 167 13.24 16.62 11.46
C LYS A 167 12.79 17.30 10.16
N LYS A 168 13.26 16.82 9.01
CA LYS A 168 12.86 17.36 7.71
C LYS A 168 11.36 17.15 7.44
N VAL A 169 10.80 15.99 7.77
CA VAL A 169 9.36 15.72 7.68
C VAL A 169 8.57 16.71 8.55
N GLN A 170 9.01 16.97 9.78
CA GLN A 170 8.35 17.95 10.64
C GLN A 170 8.38 19.37 10.06
N GLU A 171 9.49 19.79 9.45
CA GLU A 171 9.63 21.08 8.77
C GLU A 171 8.66 21.18 7.56
N ASP A 172 8.65 20.16 6.70
CA ASP A 172 7.81 20.10 5.51
C ASP A 172 6.30 20.02 5.86
N CYS A 173 5.94 19.26 6.89
CA CYS A 173 4.59 19.24 7.46
C CYS A 173 4.17 20.61 7.98
N ALA A 174 5.05 21.31 8.69
CA ALA A 174 4.75 22.63 9.23
C ALA A 174 4.49 23.66 8.11
N GLU A 175 5.22 23.60 7.00
CA GLU A 175 4.96 24.45 5.83
C GLU A 175 3.62 24.15 5.17
N LYS A 176 3.28 22.86 4.97
CA LYS A 176 2.00 22.45 4.39
C LYS A 176 0.82 22.86 5.27
N VAL A 177 0.95 22.72 6.58
CA VAL A 177 -0.06 23.16 7.56
C VAL A 177 -0.29 24.67 7.49
N LYS A 178 0.77 25.48 7.31
CA LYS A 178 0.62 26.94 7.10
C LYS A 178 -0.19 27.26 5.83
N LYS A 179 -0.07 26.43 4.80
CA LYS A 179 -0.85 26.52 3.55
C LYS A 179 -2.24 25.88 3.65
N ASN A 180 -2.65 25.40 4.84
CA ASN A 180 -3.87 24.62 5.10
C ASN A 180 -3.93 23.29 4.31
N ASP A 181 -2.80 22.78 3.82
CA ASP A 181 -2.71 21.50 3.12
C ASP A 181 -2.43 20.35 4.10
N TYR A 182 -3.45 20.03 4.90
CA TYR A 182 -3.33 19.01 5.94
C TYR A 182 -3.26 17.59 5.38
N SER A 183 -3.85 17.32 4.22
CA SER A 183 -3.85 15.98 3.63
C SER A 183 -2.45 15.59 3.18
N SER A 184 -1.76 16.47 2.45
CA SER A 184 -0.38 16.21 2.04
C SER A 184 0.57 16.10 3.25
N ALA A 185 0.34 16.88 4.33
CA ALA A 185 1.13 16.76 5.54
C ALA A 185 0.94 15.40 6.24
N LEU A 186 -0.29 14.89 6.30
CA LEU A 186 -0.55 13.57 6.89
C LEU A 186 0.05 12.44 6.04
N ASN A 187 0.02 12.55 4.71
CA ASN A 187 0.67 11.56 3.83
C ASN A 187 2.18 11.46 4.09
N GLU A 188 2.88 12.58 4.34
CA GLU A 188 4.32 12.53 4.68
C GLU A 188 4.59 11.85 6.03
N ILE A 189 3.67 11.98 6.98
CA ILE A 189 3.74 11.29 8.27
C ILE A 189 3.54 9.78 8.07
N ASP A 190 2.60 9.37 7.21
CA ASP A 190 2.35 7.97 6.92
C ASP A 190 3.58 7.30 6.27
N GLU A 191 4.26 7.98 5.33
CA GLU A 191 5.48 7.48 4.68
C GLU A 191 6.60 7.17 5.69
N ILE A 192 6.85 8.06 6.66
CA ILE A 192 7.90 7.83 7.67
C ILE A 192 7.47 6.78 8.72
N LYS A 193 6.17 6.63 8.98
CA LYS A 193 5.62 5.64 9.91
C LYS A 193 5.87 4.20 9.43
N GLU A 194 5.89 3.97 8.12
CA GLU A 194 6.24 2.67 7.54
C GLU A 194 7.67 2.21 7.89
N LEU A 195 8.57 3.13 8.25
CA LEU A 195 9.94 2.81 8.66
C LEU A 195 10.04 2.27 10.11
N GLY A 196 8.96 2.37 10.90
CA GLY A 196 8.83 1.70 12.20
C GLY A 196 9.68 2.24 13.35
N LYS A 197 10.38 3.36 13.19
CA LYS A 197 11.15 4.03 14.26
C LYS A 197 10.34 5.15 14.93
N ASN A 198 10.60 5.40 16.22
CA ASN A 198 9.98 6.47 17.02
C ASN A 198 8.45 6.55 16.88
N LYS A 199 7.79 5.39 16.82
CA LYS A 199 6.35 5.26 16.54
C LYS A 199 5.49 6.14 17.45
N GLU A 200 5.79 6.20 18.74
CA GLU A 200 5.05 7.02 19.70
C GLU A 200 5.15 8.52 19.40
N GLU A 201 6.33 9.00 19.01
CA GLU A 201 6.56 10.40 18.67
C GLU A 201 5.83 10.79 17.38
N ILE A 202 5.90 9.93 16.36
CA ILE A 202 5.19 10.09 15.09
C ILE A 202 3.68 10.12 15.33
N GLU A 203 3.13 9.18 16.10
CA GLU A 203 1.70 9.12 16.42
C GLU A 203 1.23 10.34 17.19
N LYS A 204 2.05 10.88 18.09
CA LYS A 204 1.76 12.13 18.79
C LYS A 204 1.67 13.29 17.80
N TYR A 205 2.65 13.42 16.90
CA TYR A 205 2.68 14.47 15.89
C TYR A 205 1.50 14.36 14.90
N GLU A 206 1.15 13.14 14.47
CA GLU A 206 -0.01 12.85 13.63
C GLU A 206 -1.33 13.35 14.27
N LYS A 207 -1.51 13.08 15.57
CA LYS A 207 -2.67 13.56 16.34
C LYS A 207 -2.74 15.09 16.39
N GLU A 208 -1.60 15.75 16.54
CA GLU A 208 -1.52 17.22 16.53
C GLU A 208 -1.95 17.81 15.17
N ILE A 209 -1.46 17.25 14.06
CA ILE A 209 -1.85 17.68 12.70
C ILE A 209 -3.34 17.41 12.46
N THR A 210 -3.83 16.24 12.86
CA THR A 210 -5.25 15.85 12.73
C THR A 210 -6.16 16.78 13.53
N ALA A 211 -5.78 17.18 14.74
CA ALA A 211 -6.53 18.13 15.54
C ALA A 211 -6.62 19.50 14.85
N LYS A 212 -5.51 20.00 14.29
CA LYS A 212 -5.49 21.24 13.50
C LYS A 212 -6.41 21.15 12.27
N GLN A 213 -6.39 20.03 11.54
CA GLN A 213 -7.28 19.82 10.39
C GLN A 213 -8.75 19.87 10.81
N LYS A 214 -9.14 19.19 11.91
CA LYS A 214 -10.51 19.21 12.44
C LYS A 214 -10.94 20.62 12.83
N ALA A 215 -10.07 21.39 13.50
CA ALA A 215 -10.34 22.77 13.87
C ALA A 215 -10.53 23.68 12.63
N TYR A 216 -9.67 23.52 11.61
CA TYR A 216 -9.77 24.24 10.34
C TYR A 216 -11.10 23.94 9.62
N LYS A 217 -11.47 22.65 9.47
CA LYS A 217 -12.75 22.24 8.87
C LYS A 217 -13.95 22.83 9.63
N LYS A 218 -13.90 22.87 10.97
CA LYS A 218 -14.94 23.51 11.80
C LYS A 218 -15.04 25.01 11.55
N LYS A 219 -13.90 25.71 11.42
CA LYS A 219 -13.86 27.15 11.10
C LYS A 219 -14.42 27.44 9.70
N GLN A 220 -14.04 26.64 8.70
CA GLN A 220 -14.57 26.74 7.34
C GLN A 220 -16.09 26.53 7.29
N LYS A 221 -16.61 25.51 7.99
CA LYS A 221 -18.06 25.27 8.10
C LYS A 221 -18.80 26.48 8.71
N LYS A 222 -18.24 27.09 9.77
CA LYS A 222 -18.82 28.30 10.39
C LYS A 222 -18.82 29.50 9.44
N LEU A 223 -17.72 29.74 8.73
CA LEU A 223 -17.61 30.81 7.73
C LEU A 223 -18.63 30.64 6.60
N HIS A 224 -18.75 29.42 6.07
CA HIS A 224 -19.71 29.09 5.04
C HIS A 224 -21.17 29.32 5.50
N ILE A 225 -21.52 28.89 6.71
CA ILE A 225 -22.84 29.15 7.31
C ILE A 225 -23.09 30.66 7.45
N LYS A 226 -22.08 31.44 7.88
CA LYS A 226 -22.21 32.90 8.01
C LYS A 226 -22.45 33.56 6.65
N GLN A 227 -21.70 33.18 5.61
CA GLN A 227 -21.90 33.67 4.25
C GLN A 227 -23.30 33.35 3.73
N LEU A 228 -23.75 32.09 3.89
CA LEU A 228 -25.11 31.68 3.50
C LEU A 228 -26.21 32.50 4.19
N LYS A 229 -26.05 32.80 5.49
CA LYS A 229 -26.98 33.65 6.24
C LYS A 229 -27.07 35.08 5.68
N HIS A 230 -25.97 35.62 5.14
CA HIS A 230 -25.97 36.95 4.51
C HIS A 230 -26.52 36.93 3.07
N SER A 231 -26.37 35.81 2.34
CA SER A 231 -26.80 35.67 0.94
C SER A 231 -28.31 35.40 0.78
N ILE A 232 -28.98 34.88 1.81
CA ILE A 232 -30.40 34.51 1.75
C ILE A 232 -31.20 35.46 2.65
N LYS A 233 -31.80 36.48 2.05
CA LYS A 233 -32.59 37.50 2.78
C LYS A 233 -34.09 37.18 2.83
N TRP A 234 -34.60 36.40 1.88
CA TRP A 234 -36.02 36.06 1.79
C TRP A 234 -36.24 34.63 1.31
N VAL A 235 -36.84 33.81 2.17
CA VAL A 235 -37.46 32.53 1.80
C VAL A 235 -38.97 32.76 1.85
N LYS A 236 -39.63 32.79 0.68
CA LYS A 236 -41.10 32.72 0.62
C LYS A 236 -41.44 31.27 0.32
N SER A 237 -41.87 30.55 1.35
CA SER A 237 -42.45 29.22 1.22
C SER A 237 -43.97 29.38 1.10
N TYR A 238 -44.56 28.70 0.12
CA TYR A 238 -45.99 28.49 0.05
C TYR A 238 -46.24 26.99 -0.03
N MET A 239 -47.14 26.50 0.80
CA MET A 239 -47.58 25.10 0.78
C MET A 239 -48.79 25.05 -0.14
N ASP A 240 -48.66 24.34 -1.25
CA ASP A 240 -49.80 24.12 -2.13
C ASP A 240 -50.64 22.98 -1.55
N THR A 241 -51.85 23.29 -1.10
CA THR A 241 -52.81 22.31 -0.57
C THR A 241 -53.78 21.82 -1.65
N SER A 242 -53.61 22.26 -2.91
CA SER A 242 -54.47 21.82 -4.00
C SER A 242 -54.03 20.43 -4.52
N GLY A 243 -54.63 19.39 -3.93
CA GLY A 243 -54.54 18.02 -4.42
C GLY A 243 -53.46 17.18 -3.74
N PHE A 244 -53.84 16.54 -2.62
CA PHE A 244 -53.32 15.27 -2.05
C PHE A 244 -51.81 15.00 -2.03
N THR A 245 -50.95 15.98 -2.29
CA THR A 245 -49.50 15.87 -2.25
C THR A 245 -48.95 17.07 -1.49
N ASN A 246 -48.21 16.82 -0.41
CA ASN A 246 -47.57 17.88 0.35
C ASN A 246 -46.36 18.40 -0.44
N GLN A 247 -46.63 19.32 -1.37
CA GLN A 247 -45.63 19.96 -2.22
C GLN A 247 -45.21 21.30 -1.64
N PHE A 248 -43.94 21.42 -1.27
CA PHE A 248 -43.33 22.67 -0.84
C PHE A 248 -42.58 23.31 -1.99
N HIS A 249 -42.90 24.57 -2.26
CA HIS A 249 -42.20 25.37 -3.25
C HIS A 249 -41.29 26.36 -2.53
N ILE A 250 -39.97 26.22 -2.69
CA ILE A 250 -38.98 27.18 -2.18
C ILE A 250 -38.44 28.01 -3.35
N THR A 251 -38.73 29.31 -3.35
CA THR A 251 -38.17 30.25 -4.32
C THR A 251 -37.06 31.08 -3.66
N TYR A 252 -35.83 30.95 -4.16
CA TYR A 252 -34.67 31.73 -3.74
C TYR A 252 -34.60 33.02 -4.53
N LYS A 253 -34.54 34.17 -3.85
CA LYS A 253 -34.38 35.49 -4.47
C LYS A 253 -33.08 36.15 -4.02
N ASN A 254 -32.40 36.86 -4.93
CA ASN A 254 -31.22 37.67 -4.61
C ASN A 254 -31.62 38.98 -3.91
N VAL A 255 -30.62 39.80 -3.57
CA VAL A 255 -30.81 41.11 -2.93
C VAL A 255 -31.64 42.11 -3.74
N SER A 256 -31.75 41.94 -5.06
CA SER A 256 -32.59 42.76 -5.94
C SER A 256 -34.00 42.17 -6.14
N GLY A 257 -34.37 41.13 -5.40
CA GLY A 257 -35.67 40.45 -5.52
C GLY A 257 -35.80 39.51 -6.73
N LYS A 258 -34.73 39.32 -7.51
CA LYS A 258 -34.71 38.43 -8.68
C LYS A 258 -34.57 36.98 -8.23
N THR A 259 -35.44 36.12 -8.72
CA THR A 259 -35.37 34.67 -8.45
C THR A 259 -34.07 34.09 -9.02
N ILE A 260 -33.30 33.42 -8.18
CA ILE A 260 -32.05 32.74 -8.53
C ILE A 260 -32.29 31.25 -8.75
N LYS A 261 -33.16 30.64 -7.94
CA LYS A 261 -33.44 29.20 -7.98
C LYS A 261 -34.86 28.94 -7.47
N LYS A 262 -35.53 27.94 -8.03
CA LYS A 262 -36.75 27.35 -7.46
C LYS A 262 -36.45 25.89 -7.15
N VAL A 263 -36.92 25.41 -6.01
CA VAL A 263 -36.80 24.01 -5.62
C VAL A 263 -38.14 23.55 -5.11
N GLU A 264 -38.59 22.41 -5.62
CA GLU A 264 -39.84 21.76 -5.26
C GLU A 264 -39.52 20.52 -4.43
N PHE A 265 -40.24 20.35 -3.33
CA PHE A 265 -40.12 19.20 -2.47
C PHE A 265 -41.48 18.51 -2.39
N LEU A 266 -41.49 17.19 -2.58
CA LEU A 266 -42.67 16.37 -2.38
C LEU A 266 -42.41 15.48 -1.16
N PHE A 267 -43.22 15.63 -0.12
CA PHE A 267 -43.21 14.70 1.01
C PHE A 267 -44.40 13.76 0.90
N ARG A 268 -44.10 12.46 0.98
CA ARG A 268 -45.10 11.42 1.21
C ARG A 268 -45.16 11.16 2.70
N LEU A 269 -46.33 11.35 3.30
CA LEU A 269 -46.57 10.99 4.69
C LEU A 269 -46.98 9.52 4.70
N TYR A 270 -46.40 8.75 5.60
CA TYR A 270 -46.77 7.35 5.83
C TYR A 270 -47.33 7.24 7.24
N ASP A 271 -48.38 6.45 7.42
CA ASP A 271 -48.95 6.18 8.73
C ASP A 271 -48.07 5.24 9.57
N ILE A 272 -48.51 4.91 10.78
CA ILE A 272 -47.77 4.03 11.71
C ILE A 272 -47.62 2.59 11.21
N TYR A 273 -48.30 2.22 10.13
CA TYR A 273 -48.23 0.92 9.47
C TYR A 273 -47.42 0.95 8.17
N GLY A 274 -46.90 2.13 7.79
CA GLY A 274 -46.09 2.31 6.58
C GLY A 274 -46.92 2.52 5.31
N GLU A 275 -48.23 2.77 5.42
CA GLU A 275 -49.10 3.07 4.29
C GLU A 275 -49.12 4.58 4.00
N GLU A 276 -49.14 4.96 2.71
CA GLU A 276 -49.13 6.37 2.30
C GLU A 276 -50.44 7.03 2.76
N TRP A 277 -50.33 7.98 3.68
CA TRP A 277 -51.45 8.60 4.38
C TRP A 277 -52.27 9.47 3.42
N SER A 278 -53.44 8.98 3.00
CA SER A 278 -54.29 9.60 1.97
C SER A 278 -55.39 10.54 2.49
N GLY A 279 -55.27 11.02 3.73
CA GLY A 279 -56.19 12.00 4.33
C GLY A 279 -57.35 11.36 5.09
N GLY A 280 -57.25 11.39 6.43
CA GLY A 280 -58.29 11.01 7.37
C GLY A 280 -58.07 11.73 8.72
N THR A 281 -59.15 11.90 9.47
CA THR A 281 -59.33 12.77 10.65
C THR A 281 -58.12 12.92 11.60
N PRO A 282 -57.84 14.12 12.17
CA PRO A 282 -56.68 14.35 13.03
C PRO A 282 -56.71 13.52 14.33
N ILE A 283 -55.73 12.63 14.53
CA ILE A 283 -55.37 11.89 15.77
C ILE A 283 -54.63 12.75 16.84
N SER A 284 -55.33 13.49 17.69
CA SER A 284 -54.70 14.21 18.83
C SER A 284 -53.75 13.33 19.66
N PHE A 285 -52.48 13.71 19.76
CA PHE A 285 -51.58 13.26 20.84
C PHE A 285 -51.35 14.42 21.82
N THR A 286 -50.96 14.12 23.07
CA THR A 286 -50.79 15.08 24.18
C THR A 286 -49.32 15.36 24.53
N ASP A 287 -48.96 16.64 24.47
CA ASP A 287 -47.67 17.25 24.79
C ASP A 287 -46.78 16.42 25.72
N THR A 288 -45.73 15.80 25.18
CA THR A 288 -44.42 15.62 25.84
C THR A 288 -43.49 14.77 24.97
N CYS A 289 -42.30 15.31 24.70
CA CYS A 289 -41.18 14.57 24.13
C CYS A 289 -40.68 13.56 25.17
N LYS A 290 -41.22 12.33 25.18
CA LYS A 290 -40.64 11.21 25.95
C LYS A 290 -39.83 10.32 25.03
N SER A 291 -38.54 10.19 25.32
CA SER A 291 -37.63 9.24 24.68
C SER A 291 -38.17 7.82 24.83
N LEU A 292 -38.47 7.15 23.72
CA LEU A 292 -38.72 5.71 23.71
C LEU A 292 -37.49 4.97 23.18
N LYS A 293 -37.14 3.86 23.85
CA LYS A 293 -36.01 3.00 23.49
C LYS A 293 -36.25 2.34 22.14
N ASN A 294 -35.14 2.08 21.43
CA ASN A 294 -35.02 1.39 20.15
C ASN A 294 -35.28 2.23 18.89
N GLY A 295 -34.38 3.16 18.57
CA GLY A 295 -33.99 3.52 17.19
C GLY A 295 -35.07 4.01 16.21
N GLU A 296 -36.34 4.06 16.59
CA GLU A 296 -37.43 4.58 15.78
C GLU A 296 -37.49 6.09 15.95
N THR A 297 -37.32 6.80 14.83
CA THR A 297 -37.59 8.23 14.77
C THR A 297 -39.11 8.39 14.76
N ARG A 298 -39.68 8.96 15.82
CA ARG A 298 -41.06 9.44 15.82
C ARG A 298 -41.07 10.92 16.21
N SER A 299 -41.44 11.76 15.27
CA SER A 299 -41.83 13.15 15.52
C SER A 299 -43.35 13.25 15.42
N ALA A 300 -43.99 13.82 16.44
CA ALA A 300 -45.37 14.28 16.38
C ALA A 300 -45.48 15.63 17.11
N TYR A 301 -46.48 16.45 16.71
CA TYR A 301 -47.20 17.55 17.39
C TYR A 301 -47.59 18.69 16.43
N TRP A 302 -48.80 19.27 16.48
CA TRP A 302 -50.21 18.81 16.32
C TRP A 302 -51.10 20.09 16.30
N ASP A 303 -52.27 20.02 15.63
CA ASP A 303 -53.51 20.85 15.66
C ASP A 303 -53.51 22.40 15.48
N LEU A 304 -54.42 22.90 14.63
CA LEU A 304 -55.54 23.78 15.03
C LEU A 304 -56.49 24.05 13.85
N GLY A 305 -57.77 23.75 14.08
CA GLY A 305 -58.87 24.06 13.18
C GLY A 305 -59.08 25.55 12.91
N ALA A 306 -59.72 25.78 11.76
CA ALA A 306 -60.43 26.99 11.34
C ALA A 306 -59.73 28.34 11.55
N GLY A 307 -58.78 28.66 10.65
CA GLY A 307 -58.26 30.02 10.51
C GLY A 307 -56.92 30.05 9.81
N TYR A 308 -56.94 29.96 8.47
CA TYR A 308 -55.76 30.03 7.61
C TYR A 308 -54.93 31.29 7.87
N ASP A 309 -53.78 31.15 8.53
CA ASP A 309 -52.55 31.86 8.20
C ASP A 309 -51.36 31.29 9.01
N LYS A 310 -50.32 30.82 8.31
CA LYS A 310 -48.90 30.73 8.74
C LYS A 310 -48.62 30.03 10.08
N VAL A 311 -47.89 28.90 10.10
CA VAL A 311 -46.76 28.63 11.03
C VAL A 311 -46.04 27.35 10.57
N LEU A 312 -44.73 27.46 10.32
CA LEU A 312 -43.79 26.32 10.25
C LEU A 312 -43.37 25.96 11.70
N PRO A 313 -43.02 24.70 12.02
CA PRO A 313 -42.66 24.31 13.39
C PRO A 313 -41.56 25.23 13.97
N TYR A 314 -41.49 25.44 15.28
CA TYR A 314 -40.41 26.26 15.84
C TYR A 314 -39.09 25.46 15.89
N GLU A 315 -39.16 24.15 16.20
CA GLU A 315 -38.01 23.25 16.38
C GLU A 315 -38.32 21.79 15.95
N THR A 316 -37.28 21.04 15.61
CA THR A 316 -37.30 19.64 15.14
C THR A 316 -36.06 18.91 15.68
N CYS A 317 -36.23 17.72 16.25
CA CYS A 317 -35.14 16.95 16.86
C CYS A 317 -34.74 15.77 15.97
N ILE A 318 -33.43 15.56 15.78
CA ILE A 318 -32.87 14.36 15.12
C ILE A 318 -32.01 13.61 16.13
N THR A 319 -32.32 12.33 16.35
CA THR A 319 -31.53 11.42 17.19
C THR A 319 -30.72 10.49 16.30
N TYR A 320 -29.39 10.48 16.48
CA TYR A 320 -28.47 9.65 15.72
C TYR A 320 -28.42 8.22 16.29
N LYS A 321 -27.89 7.27 15.50
CA LYS A 321 -27.77 5.84 15.89
C LYS A 321 -26.94 5.62 17.17
N ASP A 322 -26.11 6.58 17.55
CA ASP A 322 -25.32 6.55 18.79
C ASP A 322 -26.08 7.07 20.02
N GLY A 323 -27.35 7.44 19.86
CA GLY A 323 -28.22 7.95 20.93
C GLY A 323 -28.08 9.45 21.21
N SER A 324 -27.24 10.17 20.45
CA SER A 324 -27.14 11.62 20.58
C SER A 324 -28.30 12.33 19.87
N THR A 325 -28.92 13.31 20.53
CA THR A 325 -30.03 14.10 19.97
C THR A 325 -29.58 15.53 19.68
N VAL A 326 -29.93 16.05 18.51
CA VAL A 326 -29.70 17.45 18.13
C VAL A 326 -31.03 18.09 17.75
N THR A 327 -31.35 19.20 18.41
CA THR A 327 -32.51 20.04 18.12
C THR A 327 -32.14 21.08 17.07
N PHE A 328 -32.99 21.25 16.07
CA PHE A 328 -32.87 22.19 14.97
C PHE A 328 -34.10 23.06 14.93
N SER A 329 -33.96 24.38 14.86
CA SER A 329 -35.07 25.23 14.44
C SER A 329 -35.52 24.85 13.02
N THR A 330 -36.75 25.16 12.63
CA THR A 330 -37.21 24.83 11.25
C THR A 330 -36.36 25.49 10.16
N LYS A 331 -35.77 26.65 10.47
CA LYS A 331 -34.78 27.29 9.62
C LYS A 331 -33.52 26.44 9.44
N GLU A 332 -33.08 25.76 10.50
CA GLU A 332 -31.91 24.88 10.49
C GLU A 332 -32.19 23.53 9.82
N MET A 333 -33.39 22.97 10.01
CA MET A 333 -33.86 21.78 9.27
C MET A 333 -33.89 22.03 7.77
N MET A 334 -34.50 23.14 7.31
CA MET A 334 -34.52 23.49 5.90
C MET A 334 -33.11 23.66 5.34
N LEU A 335 -32.22 24.34 6.07
CA LEU A 335 -30.81 24.50 5.67
C LEU A 335 -30.05 23.16 5.61
N LEU A 336 -30.36 22.18 6.46
CA LEU A 336 -29.76 20.84 6.44
C LEU A 336 -30.23 20.01 5.24
N MET A 337 -31.53 20.03 4.95
CA MET A 337 -32.11 19.36 3.78
C MET A 337 -31.56 19.93 2.47
N ILE A 338 -31.37 21.25 2.40
CA ILE A 338 -30.74 21.94 1.26
C ILE A 338 -29.28 21.49 1.05
N ASN A 339 -28.55 21.17 2.13
CA ASN A 339 -27.14 20.79 2.08
C ASN A 339 -26.92 19.33 1.67
N GLN A 340 -27.88 18.44 1.98
CA GLN A 340 -27.92 17.07 1.46
C GLN A 340 -28.16 17.04 -0.06
N LEU A 341 -29.03 17.93 -0.55
CA LEU A 341 -29.38 18.01 -1.98
C LEU A 341 -28.32 18.66 -2.88
N ASN A 342 -27.42 19.49 -2.35
CA ASN A 342 -26.28 20.04 -3.13
C ASN A 342 -25.03 19.13 -3.09
N LYS A 343 -25.12 17.95 -2.47
CA LYS A 343 -24.07 16.91 -2.46
C LYS A 343 -24.39 15.72 -3.37
N LEU A 344 -25.59 15.68 -3.94
CA LEU A 344 -25.91 14.96 -5.18
C LEU A 344 -25.61 15.90 -6.36
#